data_AF-A0A1V9YF76-F1
#
_entry.id   AF-A0A1V9YF76-F1
#
_cell.length_a   1.000
_cell.length_b   1.000
_cell.length_c   1.000
_cell.angle_alpha   90.00
_cell.angle_beta   90.00
_cell.angle_gamma   90.00
#
_symmetry.space_group_name_H-M   'P 1'
#
loop_
_entity.id
_entity.type
_entity.pdbx_description
1 polymer ?
#
loop_
_entity_poly.entity_id
_entity_poly.type
_entity_poly.pdbx_seq_one_letter_code
_entity_poly.pdbx_strand_id
1 'polypeptide(L)'
;MYPLRDDAFICPTPTPAQTAYYTHLGETIFDQFLESTLTKCSAVAWDHVASYNTVELYKGTSANGGKAFTKAKATIEEIAHIHSFETREQCRHFAEHYADDLLDMFTLYNFVPRTKADPFKQVYLKWTACASPIAGAVRNRDFTYLECQDAFETPAGRRGWAFCQLSVDLPFLPSFESTELGLVRGRLMRTGCVFVETETPGVVDVIYHICADLQGHIPHWTYKLGMKTRAMSVLHIEKNVHRLRLSATSLTGPKPSSKLPKPSMHCAVCTRPFRFHRVRYCQSCSKAVCSKCSHKYKLPDSETDPVRVCARCTEVVRAGPNLELTAYGCSTPLSESSSNHSQSWWLPETPTTKREALTSPMVDLGYLKPFGATS
;
A
#
# COMPACT_ATOMS: atom_id res chain seq x y z
N MET A 1 -1.70 8.67 -23.92
CA MET A 1 -2.41 7.42 -23.56
C MET A 1 -1.61 6.76 -22.44
N TYR A 2 -2.26 6.24 -21.40
CA TYR A 2 -1.60 5.58 -20.26
C TYR A 2 -1.51 4.06 -20.49
N PRO A 3 -0.49 3.36 -19.93
CA PRO A 3 0.66 3.93 -19.22
C PRO A 3 1.57 4.75 -20.15
N LEU A 4 2.29 5.72 -19.58
CA LEU A 4 3.33 6.46 -20.30
C LEU A 4 4.51 5.53 -20.59
N ARG A 5 5.26 5.89 -21.64
CA ARG A 5 6.52 5.22 -21.99
C ARG A 5 7.52 5.35 -20.84
N ASP A 6 8.41 4.38 -20.72
CA ASP A 6 9.39 4.35 -19.62
C ASP A 6 10.42 5.50 -19.71
N ASP A 7 10.60 6.08 -20.90
CA ASP A 7 11.44 7.24 -21.18
C ASP A 7 10.69 8.60 -21.08
N ALA A 8 9.47 8.62 -20.51
CA ALA A 8 8.65 9.83 -20.44
C ALA A 8 9.26 10.98 -19.60
N PHE A 9 10.21 10.67 -18.71
CA PHE A 9 10.87 11.65 -17.86
C PHE A 9 12.39 11.63 -18.07
N ILE A 10 12.95 12.78 -18.47
CA ILE A 10 14.40 12.99 -18.52
C ILE A 10 14.81 13.68 -17.21
N CYS A 11 15.27 12.89 -16.25
CA CYS A 11 15.65 13.36 -14.93
C CYS A 11 17.18 13.63 -14.88
N PRO A 12 17.64 14.86 -14.55
CA PRO A 12 19.06 15.12 -14.40
C PRO A 12 19.66 14.34 -13.23
N THR A 13 20.95 14.00 -13.25
CA THR A 13 21.57 13.35 -12.09
C THR A 13 21.58 14.31 -10.88
N PRO A 14 21.04 13.92 -9.71
CA PRO A 14 21.04 14.78 -8.54
C PRO A 14 22.47 14.94 -8.00
N THR A 15 22.83 16.17 -7.64
CA THR A 15 24.09 16.45 -6.94
C THR A 15 24.08 15.84 -5.53
N PRO A 16 25.24 15.57 -4.91
CA PRO A 16 25.29 15.09 -3.53
C PRO A 16 24.54 15.99 -2.53
N ALA A 17 24.59 17.32 -2.74
CA ALA A 17 23.87 18.29 -1.92
C ALA A 17 22.34 18.16 -2.07
N GLN A 18 21.83 17.94 -3.28
CA GLN A 18 20.41 17.71 -3.52
C GLN A 18 19.94 16.39 -2.91
N THR A 19 20.73 15.31 -3.06
CA THR A 19 20.43 14.01 -2.42
C THR A 19 20.35 14.16 -0.90
N ALA A 20 21.32 14.82 -0.27
CA ALA A 20 21.31 15.08 1.16
C ALA A 20 20.11 15.95 1.58
N TYR A 21 19.81 17.01 0.82
CA TYR A 21 18.68 17.89 1.09
C TYR A 21 17.34 17.14 1.05
N TYR A 22 17.06 16.40 -0.02
CA TYR A 22 15.79 15.67 -0.14
C TYR A 22 15.69 14.50 0.84
N THR A 23 16.80 13.84 1.17
CA THR A 23 16.82 12.81 2.22
C THR A 23 16.42 13.41 3.57
N HIS A 24 17.11 14.49 3.97
CA HIS A 24 16.85 15.15 5.25
C HIS A 24 15.44 15.75 5.33
N LEU A 25 14.95 16.36 4.24
CA LEU A 25 13.59 16.85 4.15
C LEU A 25 12.59 15.72 4.34
N GLY A 26 12.82 14.57 3.69
CA GLY A 26 12.00 13.35 3.79
C GLY A 26 11.88 12.83 5.21
N GLU A 27 13.01 12.68 5.90
CA GLU A 27 13.04 12.22 7.29
C GLU A 27 12.36 13.22 8.23
N THR A 28 12.60 14.52 8.03
CA THR A 28 11.99 15.57 8.86
C THR A 28 10.47 15.59 8.70
N ILE A 29 9.94 15.48 7.48
CA ILE A 29 8.48 15.48 7.25
C ILE A 29 7.83 14.21 7.79
N PHE A 30 8.58 13.11 7.83
CA PHE A 30 8.13 11.83 8.34
C PHE A 30 8.00 11.87 9.86
N ASP A 31 9.02 12.37 10.55
CA ASP A 31 8.99 12.55 12.01
C ASP A 31 7.83 13.48 12.43
N GLN A 32 7.66 14.62 11.76
CA GLN A 32 6.53 15.54 12.00
C GLN A 32 5.17 14.89 11.69
N PHE A 33 5.12 14.05 10.66
CA PHE A 33 3.91 13.32 10.30
C PHE A 33 3.52 12.29 11.35
N LEU A 34 4.48 11.51 11.85
CA LEU A 34 4.26 10.57 12.94
C LEU A 34 3.82 11.29 14.21
N GLU A 35 4.50 12.36 14.59
CA GLU A 35 4.14 13.16 15.77
C GLU A 35 2.69 13.66 15.66
N SER A 36 2.33 14.31 14.56
CA SER A 36 0.97 14.84 14.35
C SER A 36 -0.13 13.78 14.18
N THR A 37 0.24 12.55 13.81
CA THR A 37 -0.72 11.46 13.58
C THR A 37 -0.88 10.56 14.80
N LEU A 38 0.16 10.36 15.60
CA LEU A 38 0.16 9.46 16.75
C LEU A 38 -0.04 10.16 18.09
N THR A 39 0.26 11.46 18.20
CA THR A 39 0.12 12.18 19.47
C THR A 39 -1.26 12.83 19.61
N LYS A 40 -1.76 12.87 20.85
CA LYS A 40 -3.05 13.49 21.25
C LYS A 40 -3.12 15.00 20.99
N CYS A 41 -1.97 15.67 20.95
CA CYS A 41 -1.84 17.12 20.88
C CYS A 41 -1.74 17.65 19.43
N SER A 42 -2.47 17.08 18.47
CA SER A 42 -2.60 17.81 17.21
C SER A 42 -3.39 19.09 17.49
N ALA A 43 -2.82 20.26 17.16
CA ALA A 43 -3.51 21.57 17.25
C ALA A 43 -4.84 21.63 16.45
N VAL A 44 -5.13 20.58 15.68
CA VAL A 44 -6.35 20.37 14.90
C VAL A 44 -7.27 19.43 15.67
N ALA A 45 -8.50 19.87 15.97
CA ALA A 45 -9.54 18.97 16.44
C ALA A 45 -10.09 18.15 15.27
N TRP A 46 -10.32 16.86 15.49
CA TRP A 46 -10.83 15.93 14.48
C TRP A 46 -12.28 15.57 14.79
N ASP A 47 -13.20 16.03 13.95
CA ASP A 47 -14.61 15.73 14.08
C ASP A 47 -14.93 14.43 13.34
N HIS A 48 -15.64 13.52 14.01
CA HIS A 48 -16.21 12.35 13.35
C HIS A 48 -17.24 12.78 12.31
N VAL A 49 -17.16 12.19 11.11
CA VAL A 49 -18.03 12.53 9.99
C VAL A 49 -18.94 11.36 9.63
N ALA A 50 -18.41 10.14 9.59
CA ALA A 50 -19.16 8.96 9.18
C ALA A 50 -18.42 7.66 9.52
N SER A 51 -19.18 6.58 9.63
CA SER A 51 -18.67 5.21 9.75
C SER A 51 -19.14 4.41 8.53
N TYR A 52 -18.22 3.69 7.89
CA TYR A 52 -18.51 2.82 6.75
C TYR A 52 -17.84 1.46 6.94
N ASN A 53 -18.62 0.40 7.15
CA ASN A 53 -18.12 -0.93 7.54
C ASN A 53 -17.25 -0.84 8.80
N THR A 54 -15.93 -1.04 8.68
CA THR A 54 -14.94 -0.94 9.76
C THR A 54 -14.14 0.36 9.74
N VAL A 55 -14.47 1.28 8.83
CA VAL A 55 -13.73 2.54 8.62
C VAL A 55 -14.46 3.69 9.30
N GLU A 56 -13.74 4.39 10.16
CA GLU A 56 -14.17 5.64 10.79
C GLU A 56 -13.54 6.82 10.06
N LEU A 57 -14.35 7.79 9.62
CA LEU A 57 -13.91 8.98 8.91
C LEU A 57 -13.99 10.22 9.79
N TYR A 58 -12.92 11.01 9.77
CA TYR A 58 -12.78 12.25 10.52
C TYR A 58 -12.40 13.40 9.59
N LYS A 59 -12.79 14.61 9.96
CA LYS A 59 -12.42 15.86 9.29
C LYS A 59 -11.76 16.82 10.29
N GLY A 60 -10.69 17.47 9.86
CA GLY A 60 -10.07 18.53 10.67
C GLY A 60 -10.95 19.77 10.74
N THR A 61 -11.15 20.33 11.93
CA THR A 61 -11.92 21.57 12.14
C THR A 61 -11.26 22.80 11.54
N SER A 62 -9.92 22.86 11.57
CA SER A 62 -9.08 23.97 11.08
C SER A 62 -8.16 23.56 9.91
N ALA A 63 -8.18 22.30 9.50
CA ALA A 63 -7.32 21.77 8.44
C ALA A 63 -8.14 21.30 7.23
N ASN A 64 -7.68 21.61 6.02
CA ASN A 64 -8.19 21.05 4.77
C ASN A 64 -7.71 19.59 4.60
N GLY A 65 -8.13 18.71 5.51
CA GLY A 65 -7.73 17.32 5.54
C GLY A 65 -8.72 16.41 6.25
N GLY A 66 -8.62 15.13 5.95
CA GLY A 66 -9.40 14.06 6.55
C GLY A 66 -8.51 12.96 7.10
N LYS A 67 -9.03 12.22 8.08
CA LYS A 67 -8.41 10.97 8.56
C LYS A 67 -9.39 9.82 8.35
N ALA A 68 -8.86 8.66 7.97
CA ALA A 68 -9.58 7.39 8.02
C ALA A 68 -8.88 6.46 9.01
N PHE A 69 -9.67 5.82 9.86
CA PHE A 69 -9.18 4.82 10.80
C PHE A 69 -9.86 3.48 10.55
N THR A 70 -9.09 2.39 10.52
CA THR A 70 -9.61 1.01 10.45
C THR A 70 -8.58 0.06 11.04
N LYS A 71 -8.99 -1.20 11.23
CA LYS A 71 -8.05 -2.33 11.38
C LYS A 71 -7.97 -3.12 10.07
N ALA A 72 -6.85 -3.78 9.83
CA ALA A 72 -6.66 -4.66 8.68
C ALA A 72 -5.86 -5.92 9.06
N LYS A 73 -6.26 -7.08 8.54
CA LYS A 73 -5.49 -8.33 8.60
C LYS A 73 -4.32 -8.30 7.63
N ALA A 74 -3.16 -7.87 8.12
CA ALA A 74 -1.92 -7.71 7.37
C ALA A 74 -0.72 -7.70 8.31
N THR A 75 0.47 -7.95 7.78
CA THR A 75 1.75 -7.72 8.46
C THR A 75 2.42 -6.46 7.90
N ILE A 76 3.33 -5.85 8.67
CA ILE A 76 4.14 -4.71 8.21
C ILE A 76 4.94 -5.08 6.97
N GLU A 77 5.51 -6.29 6.94
CA GLU A 77 6.31 -6.81 5.85
C GLU A 77 5.52 -6.88 4.54
N GLU A 78 4.29 -7.38 4.59
CA GLU A 78 3.41 -7.45 3.41
C GLU A 78 3.00 -6.07 2.90
N ILE A 79 2.72 -5.14 3.81
CA ILE A 79 2.36 -3.76 3.46
C ILE A 79 3.57 -3.05 2.84
N ALA A 80 4.72 -3.10 3.50
CA ALA A 80 5.96 -2.50 3.00
C ALA A 80 6.36 -3.09 1.64
N HIS A 81 6.13 -4.39 1.41
CA HIS A 81 6.37 -5.04 0.11
C HIS A 81 5.41 -4.53 -0.99
N ILE A 82 4.12 -4.38 -0.70
CA ILE A 82 3.16 -3.77 -1.64
C ILE A 82 3.58 -2.32 -1.98
N HIS A 83 4.21 -1.62 -1.03
CA HIS A 83 4.71 -0.27 -1.18
C HIS A 83 6.19 -0.19 -1.59
N SER A 84 6.70 -1.19 -2.34
CA SER A 84 8.00 -1.16 -3.00
C SER A 84 7.90 -0.53 -4.40
N PHE A 85 8.75 0.45 -4.69
CA PHE A 85 8.65 1.28 -5.89
C PHE A 85 10.03 1.59 -6.50
N GLU A 86 11.00 0.70 -6.32
CA GLU A 86 12.37 0.90 -6.77
C GLU A 86 12.49 0.88 -8.31
N THR A 87 11.66 0.09 -8.99
CA THR A 87 11.67 -0.07 -10.44
C THR A 87 10.35 0.39 -11.09
N ARG A 88 10.42 0.60 -12.40
CA ARG A 88 9.27 0.99 -13.22
C ARG A 88 8.20 -0.11 -13.24
N GLU A 89 8.61 -1.37 -13.28
CA GLU A 89 7.72 -2.53 -13.25
C GLU A 89 6.93 -2.58 -11.94
N GLN A 90 7.57 -2.31 -10.80
CA GLN A 90 6.89 -2.26 -9.51
C GLN A 90 5.87 -1.12 -9.44
N CYS A 91 6.21 0.06 -9.98
CA CYS A 91 5.27 1.19 -10.06
C CYS A 91 4.04 0.85 -10.91
N ARG A 92 4.26 0.24 -12.09
CA ARG A 92 3.17 -0.23 -12.97
C ARG A 92 2.31 -1.26 -12.28
N HIS A 93 2.94 -2.26 -11.67
CA HIS A 93 2.26 -3.33 -10.94
C HIS A 93 1.38 -2.75 -9.84
N PHE A 94 1.86 -1.77 -9.08
CA PHE A 94 1.06 -1.10 -8.06
C PHE A 94 -0.14 -0.35 -8.64
N ALA A 95 0.05 0.45 -9.70
CA ALA A 95 -1.04 1.16 -10.37
C ALA A 95 -2.09 0.19 -10.95
N GLU A 96 -1.66 -0.87 -11.62
CA GLU A 96 -2.55 -1.84 -12.29
C GLU A 96 -3.29 -2.77 -11.31
N HIS A 97 -2.78 -2.96 -10.10
CA HIS A 97 -3.29 -3.99 -9.20
C HIS A 97 -3.72 -3.48 -7.83
N TYR A 98 -3.13 -2.43 -7.29
CA TYR A 98 -3.37 -2.03 -5.92
C TYR A 98 -4.04 -0.66 -5.78
N ALA A 99 -4.02 0.17 -6.83
CA ALA A 99 -4.55 1.53 -6.82
C ALA A 99 -5.40 1.85 -8.06
N ASP A 100 -6.70 1.54 -7.98
CA ASP A 100 -7.65 1.69 -9.09
C ASP A 100 -7.80 3.14 -9.61
N ASP A 101 -7.39 4.16 -8.83
CA ASP A 101 -7.43 5.57 -9.22
C ASP A 101 -6.14 6.07 -9.91
N LEU A 102 -5.05 5.30 -9.87
CA LEU A 102 -3.80 5.67 -10.53
C LEU A 102 -3.85 5.35 -12.02
N LEU A 103 -3.57 6.36 -12.83
CA LEU A 103 -3.35 6.22 -14.27
C LEU A 103 -1.92 5.79 -14.56
N ASP A 104 -0.95 6.31 -13.80
CA ASP A 104 0.45 5.91 -13.87
C ASP A 104 1.25 6.41 -12.66
N MET A 105 2.43 5.82 -12.44
CA MET A 105 3.37 6.14 -11.35
C MET A 105 4.82 5.95 -11.81
N PHE A 106 5.69 6.88 -11.42
CA PHE A 106 7.13 6.83 -11.63
C PHE A 106 7.86 7.18 -10.35
N THR A 107 8.87 6.38 -10.00
CA THR A 107 9.94 6.79 -9.10
C THR A 107 11.00 7.51 -9.93
N LEU A 108 11.14 8.81 -9.73
CA LEU A 108 12.12 9.66 -10.41
C LEU A 108 13.52 9.48 -9.81
N TYR A 109 13.58 9.41 -8.47
CA TYR A 109 14.80 9.04 -7.74
C TYR A 109 14.46 8.20 -6.52
N ASN A 110 15.40 7.33 -6.15
CA ASN A 110 15.42 6.63 -4.87
C ASN A 110 16.67 7.10 -4.09
N PHE A 111 16.47 8.03 -3.16
CA PHE A 111 17.57 8.65 -2.40
C PHE A 111 18.09 7.75 -1.29
N VAL A 112 17.22 6.90 -0.74
CA VAL A 112 17.56 5.91 0.30
C VAL A 112 17.00 4.55 -0.12
N PRO A 113 17.80 3.69 -0.76
CA PRO A 113 17.36 2.34 -1.11
C PRO A 113 17.29 1.44 0.13
N ARG A 114 16.38 0.45 0.10
CA ARG A 114 16.33 -0.60 1.13
C ARG A 114 17.62 -1.39 1.15
N THR A 115 18.03 -1.79 2.35
CA THR A 115 19.16 -2.69 2.56
C THR A 115 18.74 -3.87 3.43
N LYS A 116 19.59 -4.89 3.56
CA LYS A 116 19.35 -5.98 4.52
C LYS A 116 19.28 -5.49 5.96
N ALA A 117 20.06 -4.45 6.29
CA ALA A 117 20.10 -3.87 7.62
C ALA A 117 18.91 -2.95 7.89
N ASP A 118 18.38 -2.30 6.84
CA ASP A 118 17.24 -1.42 6.91
C ASP A 118 16.25 -1.73 5.75
N PRO A 119 15.40 -2.76 5.93
CA PRO A 119 14.53 -3.26 4.88
C PRO A 119 13.24 -2.44 4.74
N PHE A 120 13.02 -1.45 5.61
CA PHE A 120 11.76 -0.70 5.68
C PHE A 120 11.92 0.79 5.36
N LYS A 121 13.14 1.33 5.45
CA LYS A 121 13.41 2.73 5.16
C LYS A 121 13.61 3.00 3.69
N GLN A 122 12.87 3.98 3.18
CA GLN A 122 13.04 4.51 1.83
C GLN A 122 12.75 6.01 1.76
N VAL A 123 13.42 6.68 0.83
CA VAL A 123 13.07 8.06 0.46
C VAL A 123 13.04 8.17 -1.05
N TYR A 124 11.85 8.37 -1.60
CA TYR A 124 11.61 8.45 -3.03
C TYR A 124 11.24 9.86 -3.45
N LEU A 125 11.67 10.28 -4.63
CA LEU A 125 11.00 11.33 -5.39
C LEU A 125 10.11 10.67 -6.44
N LYS A 126 8.81 10.97 -6.43
CA LYS A 126 7.83 10.32 -7.31
C LYS A 126 7.02 11.32 -8.10
N TRP A 127 6.53 10.82 -9.23
CA TRP A 127 5.44 11.42 -9.98
C TRP A 127 4.29 10.40 -10.11
N THR A 128 3.05 10.86 -9.97
CA THR A 128 1.85 10.03 -10.19
C THR A 128 0.80 10.81 -10.94
N ALA A 129 0.08 10.14 -11.84
CA ALA A 129 -1.16 10.65 -12.42
C ALA A 129 -2.37 9.90 -11.86
N CYS A 130 -3.41 10.64 -11.48
CA CYS A 130 -4.64 10.10 -10.92
C CYS A 130 -5.86 10.45 -11.80
N ALA A 131 -6.72 9.47 -11.99
CA ALA A 131 -8.00 9.65 -12.67
C ALA A 131 -8.94 10.54 -11.83
N SER A 132 -9.66 11.43 -12.51
CA SER A 132 -10.75 12.17 -11.88
C SER A 132 -11.92 11.22 -11.56
N PRO A 133 -12.55 11.34 -10.38
CA PRO A 133 -13.78 10.58 -10.09
C PRO A 133 -14.96 10.98 -10.98
N ILE A 134 -14.86 12.09 -11.71
CA ILE A 134 -15.86 12.56 -12.68
C ILE A 134 -15.17 12.80 -14.01
N ALA A 135 -15.00 11.70 -14.76
CA ALA A 135 -14.40 11.73 -16.08
C ALA A 135 -15.11 12.74 -17.00
N GLY A 136 -14.33 13.51 -17.77
CA GLY A 136 -14.82 14.49 -18.74
C GLY A 136 -15.23 15.84 -18.15
N ALA A 137 -15.69 15.91 -16.90
CA ALA A 137 -16.08 17.19 -16.26
C ALA A 137 -14.93 17.82 -15.48
N VAL A 138 -14.09 17.01 -14.85
CA VAL A 138 -12.96 17.48 -14.08
C VAL A 138 -11.69 16.79 -14.58
N ARG A 139 -10.67 17.58 -14.91
CA ARG A 139 -9.38 17.08 -15.45
C ARG A 139 -8.69 16.14 -14.47
N ASN A 140 -7.88 15.22 -15.01
CA ASN A 140 -7.03 14.35 -14.21
C ASN A 140 -5.95 15.18 -13.49
N ARG A 141 -5.40 14.64 -12.41
CA ARG A 141 -4.34 15.32 -11.64
C ARG A 141 -3.04 14.59 -11.79
N ASP A 142 -1.96 15.34 -11.77
CA ASP A 142 -0.66 14.80 -11.42
C ASP A 142 -0.16 15.34 -10.09
N PHE A 143 0.72 14.58 -9.45
CA PHE A 143 1.41 14.97 -8.23
C PHE A 143 2.88 14.64 -8.38
N THR A 144 3.72 15.58 -7.97
CA THR A 144 5.16 15.38 -7.82
C THR A 144 5.49 15.56 -6.35
N TYR A 145 6.07 14.53 -5.72
CA TYR A 145 6.22 14.52 -4.27
C TYR A 145 7.40 13.67 -3.80
N LEU A 146 7.92 14.06 -2.64
CA LEU A 146 8.81 13.24 -1.85
C LEU A 146 7.97 12.28 -1.01
N GLU A 147 8.32 11.00 -1.01
CA GLU A 147 7.74 9.98 -0.14
C GLU A 147 8.81 9.39 0.75
N CYS A 148 8.69 9.56 2.06
CA CYS A 148 9.51 8.88 3.04
C CYS A 148 8.72 7.72 3.64
N GLN A 149 9.34 6.55 3.70
CA GLN A 149 8.83 5.33 4.31
C GLN A 149 9.81 4.92 5.39
N ASP A 150 9.34 4.51 6.56
CA ASP A 150 10.20 3.95 7.59
C ASP A 150 9.42 3.11 8.60
N ALA A 151 10.14 2.19 9.25
CA ALA A 151 9.68 1.54 10.46
C ALA A 151 9.85 2.49 11.66
N PHE A 152 8.98 2.37 12.65
CA PHE A 152 9.08 3.11 13.89
C PHE A 152 8.58 2.24 15.04
N GLU A 153 8.86 2.67 16.26
CA GLU A 153 8.30 2.08 17.46
C GLU A 153 7.44 3.11 18.17
N THR A 154 6.24 2.71 18.56
CA THR A 154 5.37 3.55 19.38
C THR A 154 5.92 3.65 20.81
N PRO A 155 5.54 4.67 21.59
CA PRO A 155 5.92 4.75 23.01
C PRO A 155 5.48 3.53 23.85
N ALA A 156 4.49 2.77 23.37
CA ALA A 156 4.02 1.54 24.00
C ALA A 156 4.82 0.29 23.59
N GLY A 157 5.93 0.43 22.86
CA GLY A 157 6.75 -0.68 22.37
C GLY A 157 6.15 -1.44 21.20
N ARG A 158 5.03 -0.97 20.61
CA ARG A 158 4.42 -1.59 19.43
C ARG A 158 5.18 -1.16 18.18
N ARG A 159 5.56 -2.13 17.35
CA ARG A 159 6.18 -1.91 16.04
C ARG A 159 5.18 -1.29 15.08
N GLY A 160 5.67 -0.35 14.28
CA GLY A 160 4.89 0.32 13.25
C GLY A 160 5.71 0.55 11.99
N TRP A 161 5.01 0.85 10.92
CA TRP A 161 5.57 1.31 9.66
C TRP A 161 4.66 2.38 9.08
N ALA A 162 5.23 3.38 8.42
CA ALA A 162 4.45 4.43 7.81
C ALA A 162 5.06 4.89 6.50
N PHE A 163 4.27 5.61 5.72
CA PHE A 163 4.78 6.47 4.66
C PHE A 163 4.14 7.85 4.72
N CYS A 164 4.90 8.89 4.34
CA CYS A 164 4.46 10.28 4.28
C CYS A 164 4.85 10.91 2.95
N GLN A 165 3.90 11.59 2.31
CA GLN A 165 4.03 12.22 1.01
C GLN A 165 3.88 13.74 1.13
N LEU A 166 4.87 14.46 0.60
CA LEU A 166 4.87 15.93 0.53
C LEU A 166 5.23 16.37 -0.88
N SER A 167 4.37 17.18 -1.50
CA SER A 167 4.65 17.72 -2.83
C SER A 167 5.82 18.70 -2.83
N VAL A 168 6.66 18.58 -3.86
CA VAL A 168 7.83 19.43 -4.10
C VAL A 168 7.79 19.97 -5.52
N ASP A 169 8.34 21.16 -5.72
CA ASP A 169 8.51 21.74 -7.05
C ASP A 169 9.86 21.32 -7.62
N LEU A 170 9.85 20.79 -8.84
CA LEU A 170 11.05 20.36 -9.54
C LEU A 170 11.25 21.23 -10.78
N PRO A 171 12.37 21.98 -10.90
CA PRO A 171 12.61 22.85 -12.04
C PRO A 171 12.60 22.13 -13.40
N PHE A 172 13.01 20.86 -13.43
CA PHE A 172 13.07 20.03 -14.63
C PHE A 172 11.75 19.33 -14.96
N LEU A 173 10.72 19.47 -14.13
CA LEU A 173 9.42 18.81 -14.31
C LEU A 173 8.26 19.82 -14.32
N PRO A 174 8.10 20.57 -15.43
CA PRO A 174 7.06 21.58 -15.56
C PRO A 174 5.65 20.97 -15.56
N SER A 175 4.64 21.83 -15.58
CA SER A 175 3.23 21.41 -15.63
C SER A 175 2.90 20.70 -16.94
N PHE A 176 2.10 19.62 -16.85
CA PHE A 176 1.56 18.91 -18.02
C PHE A 176 0.19 19.44 -18.47
N GLU A 177 -0.26 20.54 -17.87
CA GLU A 177 -1.59 21.12 -18.09
C GLU A 177 -1.86 21.53 -19.53
N SER A 178 -0.88 22.13 -20.20
CA SER A 178 -0.98 22.58 -21.59
C SER A 178 -0.57 21.52 -22.61
N THR A 179 -0.23 20.31 -22.16
CA THR A 179 0.15 19.19 -23.03
C THR A 179 -1.08 18.34 -23.35
N GLU A 180 -0.93 17.36 -24.26
CA GLU A 180 -2.00 16.39 -24.56
C GLU A 180 -2.44 15.56 -23.35
N LEU A 181 -1.62 15.48 -22.29
CA LEU A 181 -1.99 14.82 -21.04
C LEU A 181 -3.04 15.62 -20.25
N GLY A 182 -3.08 16.94 -20.40
CA GLY A 182 -4.09 17.83 -19.80
C GLY A 182 -4.17 17.73 -18.26
N LEU A 183 -3.06 17.45 -17.57
CA LEU A 183 -3.05 17.19 -16.13
C LEU A 183 -2.94 18.48 -15.32
N VAL A 184 -3.79 18.60 -14.30
CA VAL A 184 -3.68 19.69 -13.31
C VAL A 184 -2.74 19.25 -12.20
N ARG A 185 -1.70 20.04 -11.91
CA ARG A 185 -0.75 19.75 -10.83
C ARG A 185 -1.41 19.98 -9.47
N GLY A 186 -1.71 18.89 -8.77
CA GLY A 186 -2.12 18.93 -7.38
C GLY A 186 -0.93 18.97 -6.42
N ARG A 187 -1.22 19.22 -5.14
CA ARG A 187 -0.25 19.22 -4.05
C ARG A 187 -0.70 18.34 -2.90
N LEU A 188 0.18 17.44 -2.48
CA LEU A 188 0.05 16.65 -1.25
C LEU A 188 0.73 17.40 -0.11
N MET A 189 0.05 17.50 1.02
CA MET A 189 0.50 18.21 2.22
C MET A 189 0.61 17.24 3.39
N ARG A 190 1.70 16.46 3.46
CA ARG A 190 1.88 15.39 4.47
C ARG A 190 0.71 14.39 4.44
N THR A 191 0.37 13.93 3.24
CA THR A 191 -0.59 12.82 3.07
C THR A 191 0.16 11.51 3.28
N GLY A 192 -0.36 10.59 4.09
CA GLY A 192 0.40 9.42 4.47
C GLY A 192 -0.42 8.44 5.29
N CYS A 193 0.09 7.22 5.43
CA CYS A 193 -0.58 6.17 6.19
C CYS A 193 0.35 5.62 7.26
N VAL A 194 -0.19 5.42 8.46
CA VAL A 194 0.49 4.81 9.61
C VAL A 194 -0.12 3.46 9.89
N PHE A 195 0.74 2.45 10.05
CA PHE A 195 0.37 1.08 10.35
C PHE A 195 1.03 0.66 11.66
N VAL A 196 0.26 0.18 12.64
CA VAL A 196 0.78 -0.24 13.95
C VAL A 196 0.29 -1.64 14.28
N GLU A 197 1.20 -2.58 14.56
CA GLU A 197 0.83 -3.96 14.93
C GLU A 197 0.00 -4.00 16.18
N THR A 198 -1.11 -4.72 16.18
CA THR A 198 -1.98 -4.88 17.37
C THR A 198 -1.53 -6.04 18.24
N GLU A 199 -2.14 -6.17 19.42
CA GLU A 199 -1.99 -7.36 20.27
C GLU A 199 -2.44 -8.65 19.57
N THR A 200 -3.28 -8.53 18.54
CA THR A 200 -3.66 -9.67 17.69
C THR A 200 -2.61 -9.84 16.58
N PRO A 201 -1.87 -10.97 16.55
CA PRO A 201 -0.89 -11.22 15.51
C PRO A 201 -1.50 -11.16 14.10
N GLY A 202 -0.79 -10.52 13.17
CA GLY A 202 -1.25 -10.37 11.79
C GLY A 202 -2.41 -9.39 11.60
N VAL A 203 -2.66 -8.51 12.59
CA VAL A 203 -3.62 -7.40 12.50
C VAL A 203 -2.92 -6.09 12.84
N VAL A 204 -3.14 -5.08 12.01
CA VAL A 204 -2.61 -3.72 12.19
C VAL A 204 -3.73 -2.70 12.38
N ASP A 205 -3.49 -1.70 13.23
CA ASP A 205 -4.23 -0.43 13.23
C ASP A 205 -3.74 0.41 12.04
N VAL A 206 -4.67 0.99 11.29
CA VAL A 206 -4.40 1.79 10.09
C VAL A 206 -4.94 3.19 10.30
N ILE A 207 -4.08 4.21 10.22
CA ILE A 207 -4.46 5.61 10.25
C ILE A 207 -4.03 6.24 8.93
N TYR A 208 -4.98 6.55 8.06
CA TYR A 208 -4.70 7.23 6.80
C TYR A 208 -5.04 8.72 6.92
N HIS A 209 -4.03 9.57 6.82
CA HIS A 209 -4.17 11.03 6.84
C HIS A 209 -4.09 11.58 5.41
N ILE A 210 -5.10 12.34 5.02
CA ILE A 210 -5.25 12.89 3.67
C ILE A 210 -5.34 14.40 3.79
N CYS A 211 -4.41 15.08 3.13
CA CYS A 211 -4.40 16.54 3.03
C CYS A 211 -3.82 16.89 1.67
N ALA A 212 -4.71 17.33 0.77
CA ALA A 212 -4.37 17.59 -0.63
C ALA A 212 -5.10 18.82 -1.15
N ASP A 213 -4.35 19.63 -1.90
CA ASP A 213 -4.86 20.73 -2.71
C ASP A 213 -4.86 20.25 -4.16
N LEU A 214 -6.05 20.00 -4.70
CA LEU A 214 -6.20 19.44 -6.03
C LEU A 214 -6.05 20.48 -7.15
N GLN A 215 -5.96 21.77 -6.78
CA GLN A 215 -5.84 22.92 -7.66
C GLN A 215 -6.96 23.04 -8.73
N GLY A 216 -7.08 24.24 -9.29
CA GLY A 216 -8.10 24.56 -10.29
C GLY A 216 -9.53 24.63 -9.75
N HIS A 217 -10.51 24.77 -10.64
CA HIS A 217 -11.90 24.98 -10.28
C HIS A 217 -12.65 23.65 -10.12
N ILE A 218 -12.66 23.11 -8.90
CA ILE A 218 -13.33 21.84 -8.58
C ILE A 218 -14.59 22.14 -7.77
N PRO A 219 -15.77 21.70 -8.23
CA PRO A 219 -16.98 21.80 -7.43
C PRO A 219 -16.80 21.12 -6.07
N HIS A 220 -17.24 21.78 -4.99
CA HIS A 220 -17.03 21.30 -3.61
C HIS A 220 -17.55 19.88 -3.37
N TRP A 221 -18.69 19.53 -3.97
CA TRP A 221 -19.26 18.18 -3.87
C TRP A 221 -18.35 17.13 -4.53
N THR A 222 -17.67 17.47 -5.62
CA THR A 222 -16.69 16.61 -6.30
C THR A 222 -15.45 16.43 -5.46
N TYR A 223 -14.95 17.50 -4.84
CA TYR A 223 -13.85 17.43 -3.89
C TYR A 223 -14.17 16.48 -2.73
N LYS A 224 -15.36 16.62 -2.12
CA LYS A 224 -15.83 15.71 -1.06
C LYS A 224 -15.92 14.25 -1.52
N LEU A 225 -16.44 14.01 -2.72
CA LEU A 225 -16.50 12.66 -3.29
C LEU A 225 -15.11 12.07 -3.47
N GLY A 226 -14.17 12.82 -4.06
CA GLY A 226 -12.78 12.39 -4.25
C GLY A 226 -12.08 12.09 -2.93
N MET A 227 -12.20 12.98 -1.95
CA MET A 227 -11.63 12.77 -0.61
C MET A 227 -12.23 11.55 0.10
N LYS A 228 -13.55 11.34 -0.01
CA LYS A 228 -14.20 10.14 0.53
C LYS A 228 -13.68 8.88 -0.16
N THR A 229 -13.64 8.84 -1.50
CA THR A 229 -13.12 7.68 -2.25
C THR A 229 -11.68 7.37 -1.84
N ARG A 230 -10.84 8.40 -1.72
CA ARG A 230 -9.45 8.24 -1.27
C ARG A 230 -9.37 7.71 0.16
N ALA A 231 -10.16 8.25 1.08
CA ALA A 231 -10.24 7.78 2.46
C ALA A 231 -10.67 6.31 2.56
N MET A 232 -11.67 5.92 1.76
CA MET A 232 -12.16 4.54 1.72
C MET A 232 -11.17 3.54 1.09
N SER A 233 -10.08 4.01 0.46
CA SER A 233 -9.06 3.13 -0.14
C SER A 233 -8.41 2.18 0.88
N VAL A 234 -8.43 2.52 2.18
CA VAL A 234 -7.92 1.64 3.26
C VAL A 234 -8.65 0.29 3.31
N LEU A 235 -9.90 0.21 2.82
CA LEU A 235 -10.62 -1.07 2.71
C LEU A 235 -9.96 -2.05 1.73
N HIS A 236 -9.12 -1.57 0.82
CA HIS A 236 -8.43 -2.43 -0.14
C HIS A 236 -7.18 -3.10 0.44
N ILE A 237 -6.70 -2.71 1.63
CA ILE A 237 -5.48 -3.27 2.22
C ILE A 237 -5.57 -4.80 2.34
N GLU A 238 -6.62 -5.33 2.98
CA GLU A 238 -6.78 -6.77 3.13
C GLU A 238 -6.94 -7.50 1.78
N LYS A 239 -7.63 -6.86 0.82
CA LYS A 239 -7.78 -7.38 -0.54
C LYS A 239 -6.41 -7.49 -1.23
N ASN A 240 -5.57 -6.46 -1.07
CA ASN A 240 -4.25 -6.38 -1.69
C ASN A 240 -3.29 -7.40 -1.06
N VAL A 241 -3.27 -7.49 0.27
CA VAL A 241 -2.51 -8.51 1.00
C VAL A 241 -2.98 -9.92 0.65
N HIS A 242 -4.30 -10.14 0.53
CA HIS A 242 -4.82 -11.43 0.10
C HIS A 242 -4.33 -11.81 -1.30
N ARG A 243 -4.28 -10.85 -2.25
CA ARG A 243 -3.76 -11.08 -3.60
C ARG A 243 -2.26 -11.38 -3.59
N LEU A 244 -1.48 -10.68 -2.76
CA LEU A 244 -0.06 -10.95 -2.56
C LEU A 244 0.19 -12.37 -2.01
N ARG A 245 -0.50 -12.75 -0.93
CA ARG A 245 -0.37 -14.10 -0.35
C ARG A 245 -0.78 -15.19 -1.36
N LEU A 246 -1.79 -14.89 -2.18
CA LEU A 246 -2.25 -15.82 -3.20
C LEU A 246 -1.27 -15.94 -4.37
N SER A 247 -0.58 -14.87 -4.79
CA SER A 247 0.47 -14.97 -5.82
C SER A 247 1.69 -15.73 -5.32
N ALA A 248 2.00 -15.63 -4.02
CA ALA A 248 3.02 -16.44 -3.37
C ALA A 248 2.60 -17.90 -3.10
N THR A 249 1.37 -18.31 -3.42
CA THR A 249 0.93 -19.70 -3.25
C THR A 249 1.25 -20.50 -4.52
N SER A 250 1.74 -21.74 -4.39
CA SER A 250 1.88 -22.63 -5.54
C SER A 250 0.51 -22.96 -6.14
N LEU A 251 0.18 -22.33 -7.26
CA LEU A 251 -1.05 -22.57 -8.00
C LEU A 251 -0.78 -23.51 -9.18
N THR A 252 -1.58 -24.57 -9.27
CA THR A 252 -1.58 -25.42 -10.46
C THR A 252 -2.12 -24.63 -11.65
N GLY A 253 -1.41 -24.69 -12.78
CA GLY A 253 -1.88 -24.12 -14.04
C GLY A 253 -3.22 -24.72 -14.49
N PRO A 254 -3.90 -24.11 -15.48
CA PRO A 254 -5.13 -24.65 -16.04
C PRO A 254 -4.88 -26.06 -16.59
N LYS A 255 -5.27 -27.10 -15.86
CA LYS A 255 -5.13 -28.48 -16.36
C LYS A 255 -6.15 -28.68 -17.49
N PRO A 256 -5.72 -29.15 -18.68
CA PRO A 256 -6.66 -29.59 -19.71
C PRO A 256 -7.54 -30.70 -19.13
N SER A 257 -8.82 -30.67 -19.48
CA SER A 257 -9.87 -31.59 -19.00
C SER A 257 -9.49 -33.07 -19.12
N SER A 258 -8.62 -33.40 -20.08
CA SER A 258 -8.11 -34.74 -20.39
C SER A 258 -7.11 -35.33 -19.39
N LYS A 259 -6.54 -34.54 -18.47
CA LYS A 259 -5.55 -35.01 -17.46
C LYS A 259 -6.03 -34.93 -16.02
N LEU A 260 -7.31 -34.63 -15.79
CA LEU A 260 -7.88 -34.58 -14.46
C LEU A 260 -8.34 -35.99 -14.02
N PRO A 261 -8.14 -36.37 -12.74
CA PRO A 261 -8.74 -37.58 -12.19
C PRO A 261 -10.25 -37.60 -12.47
N LYS A 262 -10.86 -38.80 -12.53
CA LYS A 262 -12.32 -38.95 -12.72
C LYS A 262 -13.06 -37.88 -11.89
N PRO A 263 -13.89 -37.03 -12.51
CA PRO A 263 -14.46 -35.88 -11.83
C PRO A 263 -15.23 -36.38 -10.60
N SER A 264 -14.82 -35.92 -9.41
CA SER A 264 -15.61 -36.12 -8.19
C SER A 264 -17.06 -35.73 -8.50
N MET A 265 -18.01 -36.60 -8.16
CA MET A 265 -19.43 -36.31 -8.39
C MET A 265 -19.95 -35.18 -7.49
N HIS A 266 -19.19 -34.80 -6.46
CA HIS A 266 -19.59 -33.82 -5.44
C HIS A 266 -18.57 -32.69 -5.29
N CYS A 267 -19.05 -31.51 -4.93
CA CYS A 267 -18.19 -30.38 -4.59
C CYS A 267 -17.38 -30.68 -3.32
N ALA A 268 -16.07 -30.49 -3.37
CA ALA A 268 -15.18 -30.73 -2.23
C ALA A 268 -15.37 -29.75 -1.04
N VAL A 269 -16.17 -28.70 -1.21
CA VAL A 269 -16.47 -27.71 -0.16
C VAL A 269 -17.84 -27.97 0.45
N CYS A 270 -18.91 -27.94 -0.36
CA CYS A 270 -20.29 -28.05 0.10
C CYS A 270 -20.93 -29.43 -0.09
N THR A 271 -20.17 -30.41 -0.58
CA THR A 271 -20.57 -31.82 -0.82
C THR A 271 -21.79 -32.03 -1.72
N ARG A 272 -22.35 -30.98 -2.33
CA ARG A 272 -23.48 -31.10 -3.27
C ARG A 272 -23.04 -31.78 -4.58
N PRO A 273 -23.89 -32.63 -5.17
CA PRO A 273 -23.59 -33.32 -6.41
C PRO A 273 -23.62 -32.37 -7.62
N PHE A 274 -22.81 -32.63 -8.64
CA PHE A 274 -22.75 -31.85 -9.89
C PHE A 274 -23.80 -32.27 -10.92
N ARG A 275 -25.08 -32.39 -10.52
CA ARG A 275 -26.15 -32.87 -11.43
C ARG A 275 -26.48 -31.88 -12.56
N PHE A 276 -26.38 -30.57 -12.30
CA PHE A 276 -26.66 -29.49 -13.26
C PHE A 276 -25.63 -28.36 -13.22
N HIS A 277 -24.51 -28.55 -12.54
CA HIS A 277 -23.49 -27.52 -12.37
C HIS A 277 -22.22 -27.91 -13.09
N ARG A 278 -21.68 -26.98 -13.90
CA ARG A 278 -20.37 -27.17 -14.52
C ARG A 278 -19.30 -27.33 -13.43
N VAL A 279 -18.61 -28.46 -13.44
CA VAL A 279 -17.49 -28.75 -12.54
C VAL A 279 -16.38 -27.73 -12.79
N ARG A 280 -15.84 -27.18 -11.71
CA ARG A 280 -14.65 -26.32 -11.73
C ARG A 280 -13.57 -26.95 -10.86
N TYR A 281 -12.33 -26.50 -11.00
CA TYR A 281 -11.23 -26.96 -10.18
C TYR A 281 -10.57 -25.80 -9.46
N CYS A 282 -10.28 -25.99 -8.18
CA CYS A 282 -9.45 -25.05 -7.42
C CYS A 282 -8.00 -25.16 -7.89
N GLN A 283 -7.37 -24.06 -8.26
CA GLN A 283 -5.97 -24.05 -8.68
C GLN A 283 -4.98 -24.15 -7.51
N SER A 284 -5.41 -23.93 -6.27
CA SER A 284 -4.56 -24.14 -5.09
C SER A 284 -4.51 -25.62 -4.67
N CYS A 285 -5.64 -26.33 -4.62
CA CYS A 285 -5.68 -27.72 -4.12
C CYS A 285 -6.10 -28.77 -5.17
N SER A 286 -6.30 -28.39 -6.43
CA SER A 286 -6.77 -29.26 -7.53
C SER A 286 -8.14 -29.95 -7.31
N LYS A 287 -8.89 -29.65 -6.24
CA LYS A 287 -10.19 -30.30 -5.95
C LYS A 287 -11.34 -29.74 -6.79
N ALA A 288 -12.30 -30.60 -7.11
CA ALA A 288 -13.53 -30.25 -7.83
C ALA A 288 -14.48 -29.40 -6.96
N VAL A 289 -14.90 -28.25 -7.47
CA VAL A 289 -15.71 -27.26 -6.75
C VAL A 289 -16.81 -26.66 -7.63
N CYS A 290 -17.91 -26.22 -7.01
CA CYS A 290 -18.94 -25.47 -7.71
C CYS A 290 -18.58 -23.98 -7.78
N SER A 291 -19.30 -23.22 -8.61
CA SER A 291 -19.12 -21.77 -8.74
C SER A 291 -19.42 -21.01 -7.45
N LYS A 292 -20.35 -21.49 -6.61
CA LYS A 292 -20.68 -20.86 -5.32
C LYS A 292 -19.60 -21.04 -4.26
N CYS A 293 -18.80 -22.09 -4.36
CA CYS A 293 -17.74 -22.40 -3.41
C CYS A 293 -16.34 -22.02 -3.91
N SER A 294 -16.25 -21.25 -5.00
CA SER A 294 -14.98 -20.82 -5.55
C SER A 294 -15.07 -19.45 -6.22
N HIS A 295 -14.03 -18.65 -6.03
CA HIS A 295 -13.94 -17.29 -6.56
C HIS A 295 -12.81 -17.20 -7.60
N LYS A 296 -12.92 -16.25 -8.54
CA LYS A 296 -11.88 -15.93 -9.52
C LYS A 296 -11.09 -14.72 -9.04
N TYR A 297 -9.76 -14.84 -8.97
CA TYR A 297 -8.87 -13.76 -8.56
C TYR A 297 -7.98 -13.38 -9.73
N LYS A 298 -7.92 -12.08 -10.06
CA LYS A 298 -6.89 -11.56 -10.95
C LYS A 298 -5.63 -11.38 -10.10
N LEU A 299 -4.59 -12.15 -10.38
CA LEU A 299 -3.35 -12.05 -9.62
C LEU A 299 -2.49 -10.92 -10.15
N PRO A 300 -1.63 -10.34 -9.30
CA PRO A 300 -0.75 -9.26 -9.71
C PRO A 300 0.33 -9.68 -10.74
N ASP A 301 0.79 -10.92 -10.71
CA ASP A 301 1.87 -11.40 -11.62
C ASP A 301 1.37 -12.30 -12.77
N SER A 302 0.07 -12.29 -13.05
CA SER A 302 -0.51 -13.18 -14.06
C SER A 302 -1.18 -12.39 -15.18
N GLU A 303 -0.53 -12.37 -16.35
CA GLU A 303 -1.15 -11.92 -17.60
C GLU A 303 -2.22 -12.90 -18.12
N THR A 304 -2.38 -14.04 -17.47
CA THR A 304 -3.32 -15.11 -17.87
C THR A 304 -4.70 -14.94 -17.24
N ASP A 305 -5.61 -15.86 -17.59
CA ASP A 305 -6.96 -15.92 -17.05
C ASP A 305 -6.99 -15.87 -15.50
N PRO A 306 -8.00 -15.20 -14.89
CA PRO A 306 -8.16 -15.15 -13.44
C PRO A 306 -8.14 -16.55 -12.80
N VAL A 307 -7.34 -16.70 -11.74
CA VAL A 307 -7.17 -17.97 -11.04
C VAL A 307 -8.40 -18.30 -10.21
N ARG A 308 -8.86 -19.54 -10.24
CA ARG A 308 -10.00 -20.00 -9.44
C ARG A 308 -9.53 -20.68 -8.16
N VAL A 309 -9.95 -20.14 -7.02
CA VAL A 309 -9.61 -20.68 -5.70
C VAL A 309 -10.88 -20.99 -4.92
N CYS A 310 -10.91 -22.12 -4.22
CA CYS A 310 -12.06 -22.51 -3.41
C CYS A 310 -12.09 -21.76 -2.07
N ALA A 311 -13.28 -21.64 -1.48
CA ALA A 311 -13.47 -20.92 -0.22
C ALA A 311 -12.53 -21.43 0.89
N ARG A 312 -12.29 -22.75 0.99
CA ARG A 312 -11.36 -23.31 2.00
C ARG A 312 -9.92 -22.82 1.80
N CYS A 313 -9.40 -22.86 0.57
CA CYS A 313 -8.07 -22.37 0.27
C CYS A 313 -7.97 -20.85 0.46
N THR A 314 -9.01 -20.10 0.11
CA THR A 314 -9.08 -18.65 0.36
C THR A 314 -8.96 -18.34 1.85
N GLU A 315 -9.66 -19.07 2.72
CA GLU A 315 -9.56 -18.86 4.17
C GLU A 315 -8.16 -19.20 4.72
N VAL A 316 -7.52 -20.26 4.23
CA VAL A 316 -6.13 -20.57 4.59
C VAL A 316 -5.18 -19.44 4.22
N VAL A 317 -5.30 -18.89 3.00
CA VAL A 317 -4.49 -17.75 2.55
C VAL A 317 -4.78 -16.47 3.37
N ARG A 318 -6.02 -16.29 3.85
CA ARG A 318 -6.37 -15.16 4.72
C ARG A 318 -5.85 -15.31 6.14
N ALA A 319 -5.72 -16.53 6.64
CA ALA A 319 -5.38 -16.82 8.03
C ALA A 319 -3.93 -16.44 8.41
N GLY A 320 -3.01 -16.32 7.45
CA GLY A 320 -1.65 -15.86 7.75
C GLY A 320 -0.68 -16.02 6.58
N PRO A 321 0.52 -15.44 6.70
CA PRO A 321 1.52 -15.47 5.65
C PRO A 321 2.01 -16.90 5.38
N ASN A 322 2.18 -17.26 4.11
CA ASN A 322 3.09 -18.35 3.75
C ASN A 322 4.50 -17.88 4.12
N LEU A 323 5.26 -18.70 4.86
CA LEU A 323 6.63 -18.42 5.34
C LEU A 323 7.67 -18.09 4.24
N GLU A 324 7.30 -18.09 2.96
CA GLU A 324 8.23 -17.84 1.85
C GLU A 324 8.43 -16.34 1.55
N LEU A 325 7.47 -15.46 1.88
CA LEU A 325 7.60 -14.01 1.61
C LEU A 325 8.72 -13.34 2.43
N THR A 326 9.11 -13.91 3.57
CA THR A 326 10.26 -13.44 4.36
C THR A 326 11.62 -13.73 3.69
N ALA A 327 11.68 -14.63 2.71
CA ALA A 327 12.93 -15.03 2.05
C ALA A 327 13.25 -14.24 0.76
N TYR A 328 12.24 -13.68 0.09
CA TYR A 328 12.40 -13.04 -1.23
C TYR A 328 12.49 -11.50 -1.19
N GLY A 329 12.28 -10.87 -0.05
CA GLY A 329 12.27 -9.41 0.10
C GLY A 329 13.64 -8.72 0.13
N CYS A 330 14.77 -9.42 -0.06
CA CYS A 330 16.09 -8.79 0.03
C CYS A 330 17.14 -9.33 -0.95
N SER A 331 16.72 -9.58 -2.19
CA SER A 331 17.63 -9.82 -3.30
C SER A 331 17.65 -8.58 -4.19
N THR A 332 18.69 -7.76 -4.04
CA THR A 332 19.13 -6.85 -5.10
C THR A 332 19.42 -7.65 -6.38
N PRO A 333 19.25 -7.09 -7.59
CA PRO A 333 19.61 -7.79 -8.82
C PRO A 333 21.06 -8.26 -8.74
N LEU A 334 21.26 -9.55 -9.00
CA LEU A 334 22.56 -10.23 -8.98
C LEU A 334 23.54 -9.53 -9.92
N SER A 335 24.60 -8.95 -9.36
CA SER A 335 25.88 -8.85 -10.06
C SER A 335 26.58 -10.20 -9.92
N GLU A 336 26.90 -10.83 -11.06
CA GLU A 336 27.65 -12.09 -11.14
C GLU A 336 28.99 -12.01 -10.39
N SER A 337 29.24 -12.94 -9.48
CA SER A 337 30.43 -13.81 -9.49
C SER A 337 30.59 -14.63 -8.20
N SER A 338 30.82 -15.93 -8.40
CA SER A 338 31.69 -16.83 -7.62
C SER A 338 31.28 -17.28 -6.21
N SER A 339 30.79 -18.53 -6.18
CA SER A 339 30.95 -19.57 -5.16
C SER A 339 32.07 -19.40 -4.12
N ASN A 340 31.77 -19.53 -2.82
CA ASN A 340 31.81 -20.78 -2.04
C ASN A 340 31.75 -20.51 -0.52
N HIS A 341 31.34 -21.55 0.22
CA HIS A 341 31.45 -21.77 1.66
C HIS A 341 30.41 -21.14 2.61
N SER A 342 29.54 -22.03 3.05
CA SER A 342 28.75 -22.00 4.27
C SER A 342 29.60 -21.77 5.52
N GLN A 343 29.19 -20.83 6.37
CA GLN A 343 29.26 -20.96 7.82
C GLN A 343 28.30 -19.97 8.49
N SER A 344 27.44 -20.53 9.33
CA SER A 344 26.39 -19.88 10.11
C SER A 344 26.94 -19.33 11.42
N TRP A 345 26.83 -18.02 11.66
CA TRP A 345 27.08 -17.44 12.99
C TRP A 345 26.18 -16.21 13.23
N TRP A 346 25.13 -16.37 14.02
CA TRP A 346 24.48 -15.27 14.73
C TRP A 346 24.65 -15.52 16.23
N LEU A 347 25.46 -14.70 16.90
CA LEU A 347 25.35 -14.42 18.32
C LEU A 347 25.16 -12.90 18.48
N PRO A 348 24.38 -12.47 19.48
CA PRO A 348 24.00 -11.07 19.62
C PRO A 348 25.06 -10.29 20.40
N GLU A 349 25.58 -9.21 19.82
CA GLU A 349 26.28 -8.17 20.58
C GLU A 349 25.52 -6.83 20.50
N THR A 350 25.62 -6.11 21.61
CA THR A 350 24.76 -5.04 22.11
C THR A 350 24.75 -3.74 21.29
N PRO A 351 23.67 -2.94 21.38
CA PRO A 351 23.53 -1.69 20.65
C PRO A 351 24.22 -0.50 21.34
N THR A 352 25.00 0.25 20.57
CA THR A 352 25.37 1.66 20.83
C THR A 352 25.02 2.41 19.55
N THR A 353 23.99 3.26 19.52
CA THR A 353 23.92 4.57 20.16
C THR A 353 22.48 4.95 20.50
N LYS A 354 22.29 5.50 21.70
CA LYS A 354 20.99 5.94 22.24
C LYS A 354 20.45 7.15 21.47
N ARG A 355 19.25 7.01 20.86
CA ARG A 355 18.37 8.15 20.54
C ARG A 355 17.63 8.48 21.85
N GLU A 356 17.77 9.70 22.34
CA GLU A 356 17.16 10.13 23.60
C GLU A 356 15.64 9.93 23.56
N ALA A 357 15.12 9.23 24.58
CA ALA A 357 13.71 8.92 24.70
C ALA A 357 12.93 10.19 25.08
N LEU A 358 12.12 10.70 24.14
CA LEU A 358 11.04 11.62 24.49
C LEU A 358 9.97 10.85 25.26
N THR A 359 9.89 11.12 26.55
CA THR A 359 8.90 10.53 27.48
C THR A 359 7.56 11.27 27.39
N SER A 360 6.52 10.66 26.81
CA SER A 360 5.10 10.89 27.16
C SER A 360 4.17 9.81 26.56
N PRO A 361 2.99 9.53 27.17
CA PRO A 361 2.46 8.17 27.29
C PRO A 361 1.51 7.73 26.16
N MET A 362 1.61 6.44 25.78
CA MET A 362 0.68 5.67 24.94
C MET A 362 0.42 6.20 23.51
N VAL A 363 0.13 5.28 22.57
CA VAL A 363 -0.63 5.65 21.38
C VAL A 363 -2.02 6.03 21.85
N ASP A 364 -2.23 7.30 22.16
CA ASP A 364 -3.53 7.81 22.56
C ASP A 364 -4.37 8.03 21.31
N LEU A 365 -5.20 7.05 20.94
CA LEU A 365 -6.24 7.24 19.92
C LEU A 365 -7.48 7.96 20.50
N GLY A 366 -7.50 8.30 21.79
CA GLY A 366 -8.61 8.97 22.47
C GLY A 366 -8.85 10.41 22.04
N TYR A 367 -7.96 11.00 21.22
CA TYR A 367 -8.26 12.25 20.51
C TYR A 367 -9.22 12.03 19.33
N LEU A 368 -9.33 10.80 18.81
CA LEU A 368 -10.36 10.43 17.85
C LEU A 368 -11.63 10.08 18.63
N LYS A 369 -12.58 11.03 18.67
CA LYS A 369 -13.84 10.83 19.41
C LYS A 369 -14.60 9.61 18.85
N PRO A 370 -14.89 8.57 19.66
CA PRO A 370 -15.75 7.48 19.22
C PRO A 370 -17.18 7.96 19.01
N PHE A 371 -17.90 7.27 18.11
CA PHE A 371 -19.31 7.51 17.84
C PHE A 371 -20.16 7.38 19.13
N GLY A 372 -20.95 8.41 19.45
CA GLY A 372 -21.99 8.34 20.48
C GLY A 372 -21.62 8.81 21.89
N ALA A 373 -20.47 9.44 22.12
CA ALA A 373 -20.23 10.12 23.39
C ALA A 373 -20.95 11.49 23.40
N THR A 374 -22.23 11.49 23.77
CA THR A 374 -22.89 12.71 24.28
C THR A 374 -22.22 13.11 25.59
N SER A 375 -21.90 14.40 25.70
CA SER A 375 -21.47 15.09 26.91
C SER A 375 -22.33 14.78 28.14
#